data_AF-A0A7C1Y439-F1
#
_entry.id   AF-A0A7C1Y439-F1
#
_cell.length_a   1.000
_cell.length_b   1.000
_cell.length_c   1.000
_cell.angle_alpha   90.00
_cell.angle_beta   90.00
_cell.angle_gamma   90.00
#
_symmetry.space_group_name_H-M   'P 1'
#
loop_
_entity.id
_entity.type
_entity.pdbx_description
1 polymer ?
#
loop_
_entity_poly.entity_id
_entity_poly.type
_entity_poly.pdbx_seq_one_letter_code
_entity_poly.pdbx_strand_id
1 'polypeptide(L)'
;RDKSGFDDVGNLEVVFAGLGADADTVIEDKISASTAPKRLTVVSSDRRLRKAALTRKCTSIKSEAFWEDVCRQLSRKRPAQEPAAKRQGLSESETNQWLDAFGL
;
A
#
# COMPACT_ATOMS: atom_id res chain seq x y z
N ARG A 1 6.77 25.31 6.52
CA ARG A 1 7.75 24.41 5.87
C ARG A 1 7.23 24.08 4.49
N ASP A 2 8.09 24.15 3.48
CA ASP A 2 7.77 23.81 2.09
C ASP A 2 7.41 22.32 1.96
N LYS A 3 6.39 22.01 1.15
CA LYS A 3 5.84 20.65 0.91
C LYS A 3 6.09 20.16 -0.51
N SER A 4 6.64 21.02 -1.38
CA SER A 4 6.86 20.77 -2.80
C SER A 4 7.52 19.42 -3.12
N GLY A 5 8.45 18.96 -2.28
CA GLY A 5 9.14 17.68 -2.44
C GLY A 5 8.28 16.41 -2.26
N PHE A 6 7.03 16.55 -1.82
CA PHE A 6 6.10 15.43 -1.65
C PHE A 6 4.93 15.44 -2.65
N ASP A 7 4.84 16.50 -3.47
CA ASP A 7 3.72 16.68 -4.40
C ASP A 7 3.71 15.62 -5.53
N ASP A 8 4.87 15.02 -5.84
CA ASP A 8 5.00 13.95 -6.84
C ASP A 8 4.46 12.59 -6.37
N VAL A 9 4.15 12.42 -5.07
CA VAL A 9 3.62 11.16 -4.53
C VAL A 9 2.09 11.22 -4.48
N GLY A 10 1.45 10.70 -5.52
CA GLY A 10 -0.01 10.60 -5.57
C GLY A 10 -0.59 9.84 -4.36
N ASN A 11 -1.65 10.38 -3.76
CA ASN A 11 -2.34 9.86 -2.56
C ASN A 11 -1.54 9.92 -1.24
N LEU A 12 -0.53 10.80 -1.14
CA LEU A 12 0.18 11.07 0.11
C LEU A 12 -0.22 12.43 0.69
N GLU A 13 -0.79 12.45 1.91
CA GLU A 13 -0.99 13.68 2.67
C GLU A 13 0.15 13.84 3.69
N VAL A 14 0.91 14.94 3.59
CA VAL A 14 1.96 15.27 4.56
C VAL A 14 1.51 16.41 5.47
N VAL A 15 1.53 16.14 6.78
CA VAL A 15 1.13 17.06 7.84
C VAL A 15 2.29 17.30 8.78
N PHE A 16 2.59 18.57 9.04
CA PHE A 16 3.59 18.97 10.03
C PHE A 16 2.89 19.38 11.32
N ALA A 17 3.47 19.03 12.47
CA ALA A 17 2.99 19.53 13.75
C ALA A 17 3.17 21.06 13.81
N GLY A 18 2.13 21.76 14.24
CA GLY A 18 2.11 23.22 14.37
C GLY A 18 3.00 23.73 15.51
N LEU A 19 3.20 25.04 15.58
CA LEU A 19 3.94 25.65 16.69
C LEU A 19 3.18 25.39 18.01
N GLY A 20 3.77 24.61 18.91
CA GLY A 20 3.16 24.27 20.21
C GLY A 20 2.42 22.93 20.28
N ALA A 21 2.38 22.15 19.19
CA ALA A 21 1.89 20.77 19.20
C ALA A 21 3.02 19.80 18.83
N ASP A 22 3.08 18.64 19.49
CA ASP A 22 3.94 17.54 19.08
C ASP A 22 3.26 16.71 17.98
N ALA A 23 4.05 15.88 17.29
CA ALA A 23 3.51 14.99 16.27
C ALA A 23 2.49 14.00 16.86
N ASP A 24 2.73 13.56 18.11
CA ASP A 24 1.86 12.59 18.78
C ASP A 24 0.45 13.14 18.97
N THR A 25 0.32 14.36 19.48
CA THR A 25 -0.98 15.01 19.71
C THR A 25 -1.73 15.19 18.39
N VAL A 26 -1.03 15.63 17.33
CA VAL A 26 -1.65 15.79 16.00
C VAL A 26 -2.16 14.46 15.44
N ILE A 27 -1.44 13.36 15.68
CA ILE A 27 -1.86 12.02 15.25
C ILE A 27 -3.03 11.53 16.10
N GLU A 28 -2.99 11.73 17.42
CA GLU A 28 -4.09 11.38 18.34
C GLU A 28 -5.38 12.13 17.96
N ASP A 29 -5.28 13.41 17.63
CA ASP A 29 -6.41 14.22 17.16
C ASP A 29 -6.98 13.68 15.85
N LYS A 30 -6.12 13.30 14.88
CA LYS A 30 -6.56 12.66 13.63
C LYS A 30 -7.24 11.30 13.87
N ILE A 31 -6.71 10.48 14.78
CA ILE A 31 -7.33 9.20 15.19
C ILE A 31 -8.70 9.47 15.82
N SER A 32 -8.82 10.50 16.66
CA SER A 32 -10.05 10.87 17.35
C SER A 32 -11.11 11.44 16.39
N ALA A 33 -10.69 12.23 15.41
CA ALA A 33 -11.57 12.82 14.41
C ALA A 33 -12.10 11.81 13.37
N SER A 34 -11.48 10.63 13.26
CA SER A 34 -11.88 9.61 12.29
C SER A 34 -13.30 9.08 12.55
N THR A 35 -14.15 9.15 11.52
CA THR A 35 -15.53 8.65 11.55
C THR A 35 -15.61 7.14 11.32
N ALA A 36 -14.55 6.50 10.83
CA ALA A 36 -14.48 5.08 10.53
C ALA A 36 -13.20 4.42 11.10
N PRO A 37 -13.02 4.37 12.43
CA PRO A 37 -11.77 3.96 13.05
C PRO A 37 -11.39 2.50 12.74
N LYS A 38 -12.36 1.60 12.55
CA LYS A 38 -12.08 0.20 12.14
C LYS A 38 -11.41 0.07 10.76
N ARG A 39 -11.49 1.11 9.93
CA ARG A 39 -10.83 1.18 8.61
C ARG A 39 -9.53 1.99 8.65
N LEU A 40 -9.19 2.56 9.80
CA LEU A 40 -7.95 3.31 10.00
C LEU A 40 -6.87 2.36 10.52
N THR A 41 -5.70 2.41 9.88
CA THR A 41 -4.51 1.69 10.32
C THR A 41 -3.47 2.71 10.77
N VAL A 42 -2.99 2.55 11.99
CA VAL A 42 -1.94 3.38 12.58
C VAL A 42 -0.65 2.58 12.64
N VAL A 43 0.37 3.06 11.94
CA VAL A 43 1.72 2.48 11.93
C VAL A 43 2.61 3.34 12.81
N SER A 44 3.09 2.78 13.92
CA SER A 44 4.06 3.45 14.79
C SER A 44 4.73 2.45 15.74
N SER A 45 5.99 2.70 16.11
CA SER A 45 6.67 1.97 17.20
C SER A 45 6.37 2.57 18.58
N ASP A 46 5.78 3.78 18.63
CA ASP A 46 5.43 4.45 19.88
C ASP A 46 4.22 3.80 20.59
N ARG A 47 4.36 3.51 21.88
CA ARG A 47 3.31 2.87 22.68
C ARG A 47 2.11 3.78 22.93
N ARG A 48 2.30 5.09 23.05
CA ARG A 48 1.25 6.10 23.26
C ARG A 48 0.28 6.10 22.08
N LEU A 49 0.80 6.27 20.86
CA LEU A 49 -0.02 6.27 19.64
C LEU A 49 -0.74 4.95 19.41
N ARG A 50 -0.05 3.82 19.64
CA ARG A 50 -0.67 2.49 19.52
C ARG A 50 -1.81 2.29 20.52
N LYS A 51 -1.66 2.78 21.75
CA LYS A 51 -2.75 2.75 22.74
C LYS A 51 -3.93 3.60 22.27
N ALA A 52 -3.70 4.83 21.80
CA ALA A 52 -4.76 5.69 21.28
C ALA A 52 -5.52 5.04 20.11
N ALA A 53 -4.80 4.41 19.19
CA ALA A 53 -5.37 3.66 18.07
C ALA A 53 -6.26 2.49 18.54
N LEU A 54 -5.74 1.66 19.46
CA LEU A 54 -6.46 0.50 19.99
C LEU A 54 -7.71 0.91 20.79
N THR A 55 -7.64 1.98 21.59
CA THR A 55 -8.79 2.52 22.33
C THR A 55 -9.93 2.91 21.38
N ARG A 56 -9.60 3.46 20.21
CA ARG A 56 -10.58 3.79 19.15
C ARG A 56 -10.98 2.60 18.27
N LYS A 57 -10.46 1.39 18.51
CA LYS A 57 -10.66 0.18 17.69
C LYS A 57 -10.07 0.30 16.28
N CYS A 58 -9.01 1.08 16.12
CA CYS A 58 -8.21 1.11 14.91
C CYS A 58 -7.28 -0.10 14.84
N THR A 59 -6.82 -0.42 13.64
CA THR A 59 -5.73 -1.39 13.45
C THR A 59 -4.42 -0.73 13.85
N SER A 60 -3.60 -1.39 14.68
CA SER A 60 -2.29 -0.89 15.10
C SER A 60 -1.19 -1.83 14.64
N ILE A 61 -0.22 -1.31 13.88
CA ILE A 61 0.93 -2.06 13.35
C ILE A 61 2.22 -1.39 13.83
N LYS A 62 3.23 -2.19 14.20
CA LYS A 62 4.56 -1.68 14.53
C LYS A 62 5.32 -1.27 13.26
N SER A 63 6.18 -0.26 13.34
CA SER A 63 6.92 0.21 12.17
C SER A 63 7.80 -0.87 11.55
N GLU A 64 8.41 -1.74 12.36
CA GLU A 64 9.28 -2.81 11.87
C GLU A 64 8.48 -3.85 11.06
N ALA A 65 7.32 -4.26 11.58
CA ALA A 65 6.44 -5.20 10.90
C ALA A 65 5.85 -4.61 9.60
N PHE A 66 5.53 -3.31 9.61
CA PHE A 66 5.11 -2.61 8.40
C PHE A 66 6.23 -2.57 7.36
N TRP A 67 7.46 -2.27 7.77
CA TRP A 67 8.61 -2.23 6.88
C TRP A 67 8.89 -3.58 6.22
N GLU A 68 8.80 -4.67 6.97
CA GLU A 68 8.92 -6.03 6.42
C GLU A 68 7.84 -6.31 5.37
N ASP A 69 6.60 -5.88 5.62
CA ASP A 69 5.52 -6.06 4.66
C ASP A 69 5.72 -5.20 3.40
N VAL A 70 6.18 -3.96 3.54
CA VAL A 70 6.56 -3.11 2.39
C VAL A 70 7.67 -3.77 1.57
N CYS A 71 8.73 -4.25 2.20
CA CYS A 71 9.81 -4.98 1.52
C CYS A 71 9.29 -6.22 0.77
N ARG A 72 8.39 -6.97 1.41
CA ARG A 72 7.73 -8.12 0.79
C ARG A 72 6.89 -7.70 -0.41
N GLN A 73 6.11 -6.62 -0.30
CA GLN A 73 5.28 -6.13 -1.39
C GLN A 73 6.12 -5.62 -2.57
N LEU A 74 7.22 -4.92 -2.30
CA LEU A 74 8.14 -4.43 -3.35
C LEU A 74 8.91 -5.55 -4.04
N SER A 75 9.23 -6.63 -3.32
CA SER A 75 9.90 -7.82 -3.89
C SER A 75 8.95 -8.78 -4.63
N ARG A 76 7.63 -8.62 -4.49
CA ARG A 76 6.67 -9.43 -5.26
C ARG A 76 6.86 -9.15 -6.74
N LYS A 77 7.29 -10.18 -7.48
CA LYS A 77 7.21 -10.18 -8.94
C LYS A 77 5.76 -9.93 -9.32
N ARG A 78 5.51 -8.92 -10.15
CA ARG A 78 4.19 -8.75 -10.76
C ARG A 78 3.85 -10.06 -11.46
N PRO A 79 2.65 -10.63 -11.25
CA PRO A 79 2.24 -11.80 -12.00
C PRO A 79 2.47 -11.49 -13.48
N ALA A 80 3.11 -12.43 -14.19
CA ALA A 80 3.30 -12.29 -15.62
C ALA A 80 1.94 -11.97 -16.23
N GLN A 81 1.86 -10.87 -16.99
CA GLN A 81 0.63 -10.57 -17.71
C GLN A 81 0.32 -11.78 -18.59
N GLU A 82 -0.95 -12.19 -18.62
CA GLU A 82 -1.34 -13.28 -19.51
C GLU A 82 -0.89 -12.94 -20.94
N PRO A 83 -0.26 -13.90 -21.65
CA PRO A 83 0.18 -13.67 -23.02
C PRO A 83 -0.98 -13.14 -23.86
N ALA A 84 -0.71 -12.16 -24.73
CA ALA A 84 -1.73 -11.60 -25.61
C ALA A 84 -2.44 -12.68 -26.45
N ALA A 85 -1.76 -13.78 -26.77
CA ALA A 85 -2.30 -14.96 -27.45
C ALA A 85 -3.53 -15.57 -26.76
N LYS A 86 -3.67 -15.47 -25.42
CA LYS A 86 -4.90 -15.90 -24.73
C LYS A 86 -6.09 -14.97 -24.97
N ARG A 87 -5.85 -13.70 -25.27
CA ARG A 87 -6.90 -12.69 -25.49
C ARG A 87 -7.26 -12.55 -26.97
N GLN A 88 -6.29 -12.74 -27.85
CA GLN A 88 -6.41 -12.49 -29.29
C GLN A 88 -6.49 -13.78 -30.12
N GLY A 89 -6.27 -14.94 -29.51
CA GLY A 89 -6.11 -16.21 -30.22
C GLY A 89 -4.68 -16.41 -30.73
N LEU A 90 -4.39 -17.63 -31.19
CA LEU A 90 -3.13 -17.94 -31.88
C LEU A 90 -3.20 -17.39 -33.31
N SER A 91 -2.06 -16.93 -33.83
CA SER A 91 -1.94 -16.64 -35.27
C SER A 91 -2.05 -17.92 -36.10
N GLU A 92 -2.38 -17.80 -37.39
CA GLU A 92 -2.42 -18.95 -38.31
C GLU A 92 -1.06 -19.68 -38.38
N SER A 93 0.05 -18.92 -38.33
CA SER A 93 1.41 -19.49 -38.30
C SER A 93 1.71 -20.28 -37.03
N GLU A 94 1.28 -19.78 -35.86
CA GLU A 94 1.44 -20.51 -34.61
C GLU A 94 0.55 -21.74 -34.58
N THR A 95 -0.66 -21.63 -35.11
CA THR A 95 -1.60 -22.76 -35.22
C THR A 95 -1.02 -23.87 -36.08
N ASN A 96 -0.44 -23.55 -37.25
CA ASN A 96 0.21 -24.53 -38.11
C ASN A 96 1.44 -25.17 -37.45
N GLN A 97 2.24 -24.39 -36.71
CA GLN A 97 3.36 -24.95 -35.94
C GLN A 97 2.89 -25.96 -34.88
N TRP A 98 1.76 -25.69 -34.22
CA TRP A 98 1.19 -26.62 -33.25
C TRP A 98 0.57 -27.85 -33.92
N LEU A 99 -0.10 -27.69 -35.06
CA LEU A 99 -0.62 -28.81 -35.85
C LEU A 99 0.52 -29.75 -36.29
N ASP A 100 1.61 -29.20 -36.82
CA ASP A 100 2.82 -29.96 -37.17
C ASP A 100 3.45 -30.65 -35.95
N ALA A 101 3.55 -29.95 -34.81
CA ALA A 101 4.14 -30.49 -33.58
C ALA A 101 3.31 -31.62 -32.96
N PHE A 102 1.98 -31.59 -33.12
CA PHE A 102 1.06 -32.61 -32.61
C PHE A 102 0.65 -33.64 -33.67
N GLY A 103 1.14 -33.53 -34.91
CA GLY A 103 0.88 -34.46 -36.00
C GLY A 103 -0.58 -34.47 -36.48
N LEU A 104 -1.23 -33.31 -36.48
CA LEU A 104 -2.62 -33.09 -36.88
C LEU A 104 -2.72 -32.36 -38.22
#